data_AF-A0A2W7CFY8-F1
#
_entry.id   AF-A0A2W7CFY8-F1
#
_cell.length_a   1.000
_cell.length_b   1.000
_cell.length_c   1.000
_cell.angle_alpha   90.00
_cell.angle_beta   90.00
_cell.angle_gamma   90.00
#
_symmetry.space_group_name_H-M   'P 1'
#
loop_
_entity.id
_entity.type
_entity.pdbx_description
1 polymer ?
#
loop_
_entity_poly.entity_id
_entity_poly.type
_entity_poly.pdbx_seq_one_letter_code
_entity_poly.pdbx_strand_id
1 'polypeptide(L)'
;MNVLSDYRASIDNIDAALIHLLAERFRCTKAVGMLKAEHGLPPADPAREQQQIARLRQLAKDAHLDPDFAEKFLNFVVREVIRHHEQIAASNGGSKTGC
;
A
#
# COMPACT_ATOMS: atom_id res chain seq x y z
N MET A 1 -7.03 -16.92 -34.58
CA MET A 1 -6.91 -16.18 -33.30
C MET A 1 -7.67 -16.95 -32.24
N ASN A 2 -7.09 -17.18 -31.06
CA ASN A 2 -7.71 -17.94 -29.97
C ASN A 2 -8.19 -16.94 -28.92
N VAL A 3 -9.51 -16.84 -28.72
CA VAL A 3 -10.16 -15.91 -27.79
C VAL A 3 -9.54 -15.94 -26.38
N LEU A 4 -9.12 -17.12 -25.91
CA LEU A 4 -8.44 -17.27 -24.62
C LEU A 4 -7.09 -16.53 -24.57
N SER A 5 -6.35 -16.53 -25.67
CA SER A 5 -5.06 -15.83 -25.78
C SER A 5 -5.24 -14.32 -25.70
N ASP A 6 -6.29 -13.78 -26.32
CA ASP A 6 -6.56 -12.34 -26.35
C ASP A 6 -6.97 -11.83 -24.95
N TYR A 7 -7.76 -12.61 -24.21
CA TYR A 7 -8.08 -12.31 -22.81
C TYR A 7 -6.84 -12.36 -21.91
N ARG A 8 -5.95 -13.34 -22.10
CA ARG A 8 -4.70 -13.41 -21.32
C ARG A 8 -3.79 -12.23 -21.57
N ALA A 9 -3.62 -11.82 -22.83
CA ALA A 9 -2.85 -10.62 -23.15
C ALA A 9 -3.44 -9.35 -22.49
N SER A 10 -4.77 -9.27 -22.39
CA SER A 10 -5.44 -8.18 -21.67
C SER A 10 -5.17 -8.23 -20.16
N ILE A 11 -5.16 -9.43 -19.56
CA ILE A 11 -4.82 -9.63 -18.14
C ILE A 11 -3.37 -9.22 -17.88
N ASP A 12 -2.43 -9.65 -18.71
CA ASP A 12 -1.01 -9.30 -18.57
C ASP A 12 -0.79 -7.77 -18.59
N ASN A 13 -1.53 -7.05 -19.44
CA ASN A 13 -1.49 -5.60 -19.48
C ASN A 13 -2.06 -4.95 -18.21
N ILE A 14 -3.15 -5.50 -17.65
CA ILE A 14 -3.73 -5.05 -16.39
C ILE A 14 -2.74 -5.28 -15.25
N ASP A 15 -2.11 -6.45 -15.20
CA ASP A 15 -1.14 -6.79 -14.17
C ASP A 15 0.08 -5.85 -14.21
N ALA A 16 0.58 -5.52 -15.40
CA ALA A 16 1.64 -4.52 -15.55
C ALA A 16 1.22 -3.14 -15.00
N ALA A 17 0.00 -2.69 -15.30
CA ALA A 17 -0.53 -1.44 -14.77
C ALA A 17 -0.67 -1.48 -13.23
N LEU A 18 -1.15 -2.60 -12.67
CA LEU A 18 -1.26 -2.79 -11.22
C LEU A 18 0.11 -2.68 -10.53
N ILE A 19 1.16 -3.27 -11.10
CA ILE A 19 2.52 -3.18 -10.55
C ILE A 19 3.04 -1.74 -10.57
N HIS A 20 2.85 -1.00 -11.67
CA HIS A 20 3.26 0.41 -11.74
C HIS A 20 2.51 1.29 -10.73
N LEU A 21 1.20 1.08 -10.57
CA LEU A 21 0.40 1.81 -9.58
C LEU A 21 0.82 1.48 -8.14
N LEU A 22 1.14 0.22 -7.86
CA LEU A 22 1.68 -0.18 -6.56
C LEU A 22 3.05 0.47 -6.31
N ALA A 23 3.95 0.49 -7.29
CA ALA A 23 5.25 1.14 -7.17
C ALA A 23 5.11 2.62 -6.78
N GLU A 24 4.22 3.37 -7.45
CA GLU A 24 3.93 4.76 -7.11
C GLU A 24 3.30 4.90 -5.72
N ARG A 25 2.38 4.01 -5.35
CA ARG A 25 1.81 3.99 -3.99
C ARG A 25 2.89 3.79 -2.95
N PHE A 26 3.83 2.86 -3.16
CA PHE A 26 4.93 2.59 -2.24
C PHE A 26 5.93 3.74 -2.16
N ARG A 27 6.18 4.45 -3.27
CA ARG A 27 6.99 5.68 -3.29
C ARG A 27 6.37 6.74 -2.37
N CYS A 28 5.06 6.96 -2.48
CA CYS A 28 4.33 7.90 -1.61
C CYS A 28 4.37 7.47 -0.15
N THR A 29 4.11 6.20 0.16
CA THR A 29 4.15 5.74 1.56
C THR A 29 5.55 5.80 2.15
N LYS A 30 6.60 5.54 1.37
CA LYS A 30 7.99 5.73 1.84
C LYS A 30 8.25 7.17 2.26
N ALA A 31 7.79 8.15 1.48
CA ALA A 31 7.90 9.56 1.85
C ALA A 31 7.13 9.88 3.15
N VAL A 32 5.93 9.33 3.32
CA VAL A 32 5.18 9.43 4.58
C VAL A 32 5.96 8.79 5.74
N GLY A 33 6.57 7.64 5.55
CA GLY A 33 7.41 6.97 6.55
C GLY A 33 8.61 7.82 6.98
N MET A 34 9.31 8.44 6.03
CA MET A 34 10.41 9.38 6.32
C MET A 34 9.91 10.57 7.16
N LEU A 35 8.79 11.18 6.75
CA LEU A 35 8.19 12.31 7.46
C LEU A 35 7.76 11.93 8.88
N LYS A 36 7.13 10.76 9.04
CA LYS A 36 6.74 10.22 10.35
C LYS A 36 7.97 10.04 11.25
N ALA A 37 9.02 9.43 10.73
CA ALA A 37 10.25 9.20 11.50
C ALA A 37 10.96 10.51 11.89
N GLU A 38 11.00 11.51 11.00
CA GLU A 38 11.54 12.85 11.29
C GLU A 38 10.80 13.52 12.46
N HIS A 39 9.48 13.38 12.50
CA HIS A 39 8.61 14.01 13.51
C HIS A 39 8.33 13.12 14.73
N GLY A 40 8.97 11.94 14.83
CA GLY A 40 8.74 11.00 15.94
C GLY A 40 7.33 10.40 15.99
N LEU A 41 6.62 10.36 14.86
CA LEU A 41 5.29 9.78 14.75
C LEU A 41 5.35 8.25 14.59
N PRO A 42 4.34 7.51 15.10
CA PRO A 42 4.34 6.06 15.01
C PRO A 42 4.22 5.56 13.55
N PRO A 43 4.90 4.45 13.21
CA PRO A 43 4.79 3.79 11.90
C PRO A 43 3.34 3.48 11.49
N ALA A 44 2.58 2.88 12.41
CA ALA A 44 1.16 2.54 12.27
C ALA A 44 0.23 3.71 12.67
N ASP A 45 -0.96 3.74 12.09
CA ASP A 45 -2.01 4.71 12.43
C ASP A 45 -3.38 4.03 12.30
N PRO A 46 -3.88 3.41 13.39
CA PRO A 46 -5.10 2.61 13.34
C PRO A 46 -6.33 3.39 12.87
N ALA A 47 -6.43 4.67 13.21
CA ALA A 47 -7.54 5.52 12.78
C ALA A 47 -7.49 5.76 11.28
N ARG A 48 -6.29 6.05 10.73
CA ARG A 48 -6.11 6.19 9.29
C ARG A 48 -6.38 4.89 8.54
N GLU A 49 -5.94 3.76 9.07
CA GLU A 49 -6.13 2.42 8.49
C GLU A 49 -7.62 2.06 8.39
N GLN A 50 -8.39 2.29 9.46
CA GLN A 50 -9.85 2.10 9.46
C GLN A 50 -10.55 2.94 8.38
N GLN A 51 -10.14 4.20 8.20
CA GLN A 51 -10.67 5.06 7.14
C GLN A 51 -10.31 4.54 5.73
N GLN A 52 -9.11 4.00 5.54
CA GLN A 52 -8.71 3.40 4.27
C GLN A 52 -9.55 2.17 3.94
N ILE A 53 -9.79 1.30 4.92
CA ILE A 53 -10.64 0.11 4.77
C ILE A 53 -12.06 0.52 4.39
N ALA A 54 -12.68 1.42 5.14
CA ALA A 54 -14.05 1.88 4.86
C ALA A 54 -14.18 2.46 3.44
N ARG A 55 -13.24 3.32 3.04
CA ARG A 55 -13.22 3.90 1.69
C ARG A 55 -13.03 2.83 0.61
N LEU A 56 -12.12 1.89 0.81
CA LEU A 56 -11.84 0.87 -0.21
C LEU A 56 -12.98 -0.14 -0.34
N ARG A 57 -13.64 -0.51 0.76
CA ARG A 57 -14.86 -1.32 0.72
C ARG A 57 -15.95 -0.64 -0.12
N GLN A 58 -16.09 0.68 -0.03
CA GLN A 58 -17.04 1.41 -0.86
C GLN A 58 -16.64 1.38 -2.35
N LEU A 59 -15.36 1.67 -2.66
CA LEU A 59 -14.86 1.61 -4.04
C LEU A 59 -15.02 0.22 -4.66
N ALA A 60 -14.84 -0.85 -3.87
CA ALA A 60 -15.04 -2.21 -4.32
C ALA A 60 -16.50 -2.45 -4.71
N LYS A 61 -17.46 -2.02 -3.89
CA LYS A 61 -18.90 -2.10 -4.22
C LYS A 61 -19.22 -1.36 -5.51
N ASP A 62 -18.73 -0.14 -5.66
CA ASP A 62 -18.97 0.69 -6.84
C ASP A 62 -18.39 0.05 -8.12
N ALA A 63 -17.27 -0.67 -7.98
CA ALA A 63 -16.61 -1.41 -9.05
C ALA A 63 -17.13 -2.85 -9.26
N HIS A 64 -18.17 -3.27 -8.53
CA HIS A 64 -18.69 -4.65 -8.54
C HIS A 64 -17.63 -5.71 -8.18
N LEU A 65 -16.68 -5.34 -7.32
CA LEU A 65 -15.68 -6.22 -6.73
C LEU A 65 -16.10 -6.60 -5.29
N ASP A 66 -15.80 -7.83 -4.87
CA ASP A 66 -16.03 -8.29 -3.50
C ASP A 66 -15.31 -7.36 -2.48
N PRO A 67 -16.05 -6.66 -1.59
CA PRO A 67 -15.45 -5.78 -0.60
C PRO A 67 -14.53 -6.51 0.38
N ASP A 68 -14.78 -7.78 0.66
CA ASP A 68 -13.95 -8.56 1.58
C ASP A 68 -12.61 -8.94 0.93
N PHE A 69 -12.62 -9.21 -0.38
CA PHE A 69 -11.39 -9.34 -1.16
C PHE A 69 -10.58 -8.04 -1.18
N ALA A 70 -11.24 -6.90 -1.44
CA ALA A 70 -10.58 -5.59 -1.48
C ALA A 70 -9.92 -5.24 -0.13
N GLU A 71 -10.62 -5.54 0.98
CA GLU A 71 -10.08 -5.37 2.33
C GLU A 71 -8.87 -6.27 2.59
N LYS A 72 -8.93 -7.56 2.23
CA LYS A 72 -7.80 -8.49 2.35
C LYS A 72 -6.57 -7.98 1.59
N PHE A 73 -6.77 -7.49 0.36
CA PHE A 73 -5.71 -6.91 -0.44
C PHE A 73 -5.11 -5.66 0.22
N LEU A 74 -5.94 -4.75 0.73
CA LEU A 74 -5.45 -3.56 1.43
C LEU A 74 -4.67 -3.91 2.68
N ASN A 75 -5.18 -4.85 3.49
CA ASN A 75 -4.50 -5.30 4.71
C ASN A 75 -3.14 -5.94 4.39
N PHE A 76 -3.01 -6.63 3.24
CA PHE A 76 -1.70 -7.08 2.76
C PHE A 76 -0.77 -5.91 2.45
N VAL A 77 -1.22 -4.94 1.66
CA VAL A 77 -0.38 -3.79 1.27
C VAL A 77 -0.02 -2.91 2.48
N VAL A 78 -0.95 -2.65 3.40
CA VAL A 78 -0.73 -1.83 4.60
C VAL A 78 0.30 -2.47 5.53
N ARG A 79 0.24 -3.78 5.75
CA ARG A 79 1.26 -4.50 6.55
C ARG A 79 2.66 -4.27 6.00
N GLU A 80 2.82 -4.33 4.68
CA GLU A 80 4.11 -4.10 4.04
C GLU A 80 4.58 -2.64 4.16
N VAL A 81 3.65 -1.68 4.13
CA VAL A 81 3.97 -0.27 4.38
C VAL A 81 4.43 -0.04 5.83
N ILE A 82 3.74 -0.62 6.81
CA ILE A 82 4.10 -0.50 8.23
C ILE A 82 5.51 -1.07 8.45
N ARG A 83 5.81 -2.25 7.88
CA ARG A 83 7.15 -2.86 7.93
C ARG A 83 8.23 -1.92 7.39
N HIS A 84 7.98 -1.23 6.27
CA HIS A 84 8.92 -0.24 5.74
C HIS A 84 9.07 0.99 6.65
N HIS A 85 7.99 1.47 7.26
CA HIS A 85 8.05 2.58 8.20
C HIS A 85 8.86 2.23 9.45
N GLU A 86 8.70 1.02 9.99
CA GLU A 86 9.50 0.53 11.13
C GLU A 86 11.00 0.50 10.78
N GLN A 87 11.35 0.04 9.58
CA GLN A 87 12.73 0.04 9.10
C GLN A 87 13.31 1.46 8.98
N ILE A 88 12.54 2.39 8.43
CA ILE A 88 12.93 3.81 8.33
C ILE A 88 13.14 4.42 9.72
N ALA A 89 12.21 4.16 10.65
CA ALA A 89 12.32 4.65 12.02
C ALA A 89 13.56 4.09 12.72
N ALA A 90 13.87 2.80 12.54
CA ALA A 90 15.07 2.17 13.07
C ALA A 90 16.36 2.78 12.50
N SER A 91 16.42 3.06 11.20
CA SER A 91 17.57 3.72 10.57
C SER A 91 17.76 5.16 11.04
N ASN A 92 16.68 5.91 11.26
CA ASN A 92 16.75 7.28 11.78
C ASN A 92 17.11 7.34 13.28
N GLY A 93 16.68 6.34 14.07
CA GLY A 93 17.02 6.22 15.49
C GLY A 93 18.52 6.01 15.76
N GLY A 94 19.26 5.44 14.81
CA GLY A 94 20.71 5.23 14.90
C GLY A 94 21.56 6.50 14.78
N SER A 95 20.98 7.64 14.37
CA SER A 95 21.70 8.92 14.22
C SER A 95 21.59 9.86 15.43
N LYS A 96 20.88 9.49 16.50
CA LYS A 96 20.67 10.36 17.68
C LYS A 96 21.51 10.01 18.93
N THR A 97 22.47 9.08 18.84
CA THR A 97 23.36 8.69 19.97
C THR A 97 24.81 9.14 19.76
N GLY A 98 25.00 10.43 19.46
CA GLY A 98 26.32 11.01 19.25
C GLY A 98 26.34 12.52 19.51
N CYS A 99 26.02 12.94 20.74
CA CYS A 99 26.52 14.15 21.37
C CYS A 99 26.33 14.05 22.89
#